data_AF-A0A960IJ74-F1
#
_entry.id   AF-A0A960IJ74-F1
#
_cell.length_a   1.000
_cell.length_b   1.000
_cell.length_c   1.000
_cell.angle_alpha   90.00
_cell.angle_beta   90.00
_cell.angle_gamma   90.00
#
_symmetry.space_group_name_H-M   'P 1'
#
loop_
_entity.id
_entity.type
_entity.pdbx_description
1 polymer ?
#
loop_
_entity_poly.entity_id
_entity_poly.type
_entity_poly.pdbx_seq_one_letter_code
_entity_poly.pdbx_strand_id
1 'polypeptide(L)' 'KAKEINKFVKEHGPKGISSQTQGEQVRVQSKKRDDLQTVISAMKEHDFDIPLQFINFRD' A
#
# COMPACT_ATOMS: atom_id res chain seq x y z
N LYS A 1 -11.69 -3.66 -5.20
CA LYS A 1 -10.41 -2.94 -5.46
C LYS A 1 -9.83 -2.28 -4.21
N ALA A 2 -10.30 -1.13 -3.71
CA ALA A 2 -9.68 -0.47 -2.53
C ALA A 2 -9.62 -1.34 -1.24
N LYS A 3 -10.67 -2.13 -0.98
CA LYS A 3 -10.67 -3.12 0.12
C LYS A 3 -9.65 -4.25 -0.07
N GLU A 4 -9.43 -4.71 -1.29
CA GLU A 4 -8.44 -5.76 -1.61
C GLU A 4 -7.03 -5.23 -1.41
N ILE A 5 -6.75 -4.01 -1.89
CA ILE A 5 -5.48 -3.32 -1.64
C ILE A 5 -5.22 -3.20 -0.15
N ASN A 6 -6.20 -2.73 0.64
CA ASN A 6 -6.03 -2.64 2.09
C ASN A 6 -5.76 -4.00 2.76
N LYS A 7 -6.42 -5.07 2.28
CA LYS A 7 -6.21 -6.41 2.80
C LYS A 7 -4.81 -6.92 2.44
N PHE A 8 -4.39 -6.73 1.18
CA PHE A 8 -3.07 -7.09 0.70
C PHE A 8 -1.96 -6.37 1.47
N VAL A 9 -2.10 -5.05 1.67
CA VAL A 9 -1.16 -4.24 2.47
C VAL A 9 -1.06 -4.72 3.91
N LYS A 10 -2.16 -5.21 4.50
CA LYS A 10 -2.14 -5.78 5.87
C LYS A 10 -1.56 -7.18 5.94
N GLU A 11 -1.74 -8.01 4.91
CA GLU A 11 -1.25 -9.39 4.86
C GLU A 11 0.24 -9.46 4.49
N HIS A 12 0.67 -8.69 3.51
CA HIS A 12 2.05 -8.69 3.00
C HIS A 12 2.91 -7.58 3.60
N GLY A 13 2.29 -6.62 4.29
CA GLY A 13 3.00 -5.51 4.90
C GLY A 13 3.64 -5.86 6.24
N PRO A 14 4.77 -5.22 6.59
CA PRO A 14 5.41 -5.39 7.88
C PRO A 14 4.54 -4.90 9.06
N LYS A 15 4.84 -5.41 10.26
CA LYS A 15 4.18 -5.01 11.51
C LYS A 15 4.35 -3.51 11.74
N GLY A 16 3.24 -2.76 11.63
CA GLY A 16 3.20 -1.32 11.86
C GLY A 16 2.75 -0.50 10.65
N ILE A 17 2.47 -1.15 9.52
CA ILE A 17 1.83 -0.50 8.39
C ILE A 17 0.34 -0.30 8.65
N SER A 18 -0.16 0.89 8.32
CA SER A 18 -1.57 1.23 8.38
C SER A 18 -2.03 1.69 7.00
N SER A 19 -3.24 1.30 6.62
CA SER A 19 -3.84 1.68 5.35
C SER A 19 -5.23 2.24 5.56
N GLN A 20 -5.54 3.35 4.89
CA GLN A 20 -6.81 4.06 4.99
C GLN A 20 -7.32 4.38 3.58
N THR A 21 -8.57 4.03 3.30
CA THR A 21 -9.24 4.45 2.07
C THR A 21 -9.72 5.89 2.20
N GLN A 22 -9.36 6.74 1.25
CA GLN A 22 -9.82 8.12 1.12
C GLN A 22 -10.49 8.27 -0.26
N GLY A 23 -11.82 8.08 -0.30
CA GLY A 23 -12.57 8.06 -1.55
C GLY A 23 -12.08 6.96 -2.49
N GLU A 24 -11.49 7.36 -3.61
CA GLU A 24 -10.92 6.45 -4.63
C GLU A 24 -9.43 6.15 -4.41
N GLN A 25 -8.77 6.80 -3.45
CA GLN A 25 -7.35 6.60 -3.15
C GLN A 25 -7.15 5.78 -1.88
N VAL A 26 -6.03 5.07 -1.79
CA VAL A 26 -5.61 4.38 -0.56
C VAL A 26 -4.33 5.03 -0.05
N ARG A 27 -4.40 5.56 1.18
CA ARG A 27 -3.24 6.11 1.89
C ARG A 27 -2.61 5.01 2.72
N VAL A 28 -1.34 4.73 2.46
CA VAL A 28 -0.53 3.80 3.26
C VAL A 28 0.45 4.61 4.11
N GLN A 29 0.56 4.26 5.39
CA GLN A 29 1.43 4.91 6.37
C GLN A 29 2.26 3.85 7.10
N SER A 30 3.54 4.10 7.30
CA SER A 30 4.41 3.26 8.12
C SER A 30 5.40 4.13 8.87
N LYS A 31 5.93 3.62 10.00
CA LYS A 31 7.03 4.24 10.74
C LYS A 31 8.38 4.03 10.07
N LYS A 32 8.52 3.00 9.24
CA LYS A 32 9.77 2.68 8.54
C LYS A 32 9.58 2.85 7.04
N ARG A 33 10.54 3.52 6.41
CA ARG A 33 10.56 3.71 4.96
C ARG A 33 10.78 2.40 4.20
N ASP A 34 11.57 1.48 4.77
CA ASP A 34 11.82 0.16 4.17
C ASP A 34 10.53 -0.66 4.05
N ASP A 35 9.64 -0.55 5.04
CA ASP A 35 8.35 -1.23 5.03
C ASP A 35 7.45 -0.69 3.89
N LEU A 36 7.46 0.63 3.65
CA LEU A 36 6.72 1.23 2.55
C LEU A 36 7.24 0.73 1.19
N GLN A 37 8.57 0.66 1.03
CA GLN A 37 9.15 0.16 -0.21
C GLN A 37 8.84 -1.31 -0.44
N THR A 38 8.86 -2.13 0.61
CA THR A 38 8.51 -3.57 0.54
C THR A 38 7.08 -3.77 0.03
N VAL A 39 6.13 -3.01 0.58
CA VAL A 39 4.73 -3.08 0.14
C VAL A 39 4.54 -2.59 -1.29
N ILE A 40 5.23 -1.53 -1.70
CA ILE A 40 5.18 -1.03 -3.08
C ILE A 40 5.68 -2.10 -4.05
N SER A 41 6.79 -2.78 -3.74
CA SER A 41 7.30 -3.88 -4.57
C SER A 41 6.31 -5.03 -4.65
N ALA A 42 5.77 -5.48 -3.52
CA ALA A 42 4.76 -6.55 -3.48
C ALA A 42 3.50 -6.17 -4.26
N MET A 43 3.07 -4.91 -4.19
CA MET A 43 1.91 -4.42 -4.93
C MET A 43 2.17 -4.25 -6.43
N LYS A 44 3.41 -4.04 -6.85
CA LYS A 44 3.81 -4.02 -8.26
C LYS A 44 3.92 -5.42 -8.85
N GLU A 45 4.34 -6.39 -8.04
CA GLU A 45 4.41 -7.81 -8.44
C GLU A 45 3.03 -8.46 -8.49
N HIS A 46 2.09 -7.99 -7.66
CA HIS A 46 0.71 -8.48 -7.69
C HIS A 46 -0.11 -7.74 -8.74
N ASP A 47 -0.69 -8.49 -9.68
CA ASP A 47 -1.45 -7.91 -10.77
C ASP A 47 -2.89 -7.59 -10.32
N PHE A 48 -3.14 -6.32 -9.98
CA PHE A 48 -4.47 -5.87 -9.55
C PHE A 48 -5.41 -5.54 -10.73
N ASP A 49 -4.95 -5.77 -11.96
CA ASP A 49 -5.71 -5.52 -13.19
C ASP A 49 -6.11 -4.02 -13.33
N ILE A 50 -5.36 -3.15 -12.63
CA ILE A 50 -5.49 -1.69 -12.64
C ILE A 50 -4.10 -1.07 -12.56
N PRO A 51 -3.84 0.05 -13.26
CA PRO A 51 -2.58 0.76 -13.13
C PRO A 51 -2.48 1.39 -11.73
N LEU A 52 -1.62 0.85 -10.87
CA LEU A 52 -1.34 1.41 -9.56
C LEU A 52 -0.36 2.58 -9.67
N GLN A 53 -0.73 3.71 -9.09
CA GLN A 53 0.13 4.88 -8.95
C GLN A 53 0.46 5.10 -7.48
N PHE A 54 1.75 5.16 -7.16
CA PHE A 54 2.23 5.49 -5.82
C PHE A 54 2.68 6.95 -5.84
N ILE A 55 1.87 7.82 -5.25
CA ILE A 55 2.08 9.28 -5.22
C ILE A 55 2.11 9.78 -3.78
N ASN A 56 2.61 11.01 -3.59
CA ASN A 56 2.57 11.71 -2.29
C ASN A 56 3.35 10.99 -1.17
N PHE A 57 4.62 10.68 -1.45
CA PHE A 57 5.56 10.20 -0.43
C PHE A 57 5.83 11.32 0.58
N ARG A 58 5.61 11.02 1.86
CA ARG A 58 5.85 11.95 2.98
C ARG A 58 6.76 11.26 4.00
N ASP A 59 7.71 12.01 4.56
CA ASP A 59 8.48 11.62 5.75
C ASP A 59 7.66 11.82 7.03
#